data_AF-A0A4Q7KJP2-F1
#
_entry.id   AF-A0A4Q7KJP2-F1
#
_cell.length_a   1.000
_cell.length_b   1.000
_cell.length_c   1.000
_cell.angle_alpha   90.00
_cell.angle_beta   90.00
_cell.angle_gamma   90.00
#
_symmetry.space_group_name_H-M   'P 1'
#
loop_
_entity.id
_entity.type
_entity.pdbx_description
1 polymer ?
#
loop_
_entity_poly.entity_id
_entity_poly.type
_entity_poly.pdbx_seq_one_letter_code
_entity_poly.pdbx_strand_id
1 'polypeptide(L)'
;MPHFIETFLVTALPEGATGTRLRLAVLVSPRLTAEAATEGEPLPASAPLSDWPDARAWPTIRPQWMVKITQGSTTAEVPAVEITGDYDTQTWDAIFPGTMPTTPYQPPVNPRGATNASYLPAVATFPVESIRNAVADLHVRVLRDFRTVFPLLTELRELTQFKPILGALVPELLTEVLNTQLAGKPVADTLNRVFAQLDLFHGARPGSALPPPTVTAVSPGAGPPAGGTLVTVTGTRFIPDATAVAFGTKAATSITVLGETTLTCRSPGGVFGEQVDVVVRTPGGTSEPSTAAKFAYLVPPTVTKVDKNRGPAAGGTTVTVTGTNFVAGNGPDGKPNTTVAFGEAQATAVSVGSGGTSLTCVTPEAGDELVVDVVVTTKGGSSPTSAASKYTYVPAPAITVVTPASGPVAGGQTVTITGTNLAGATAVEFGDVPATVGTVTATSLTCTAPAGAVGTVHITVTTDGGTSAESDADEYTFLARPTVTALNPNTGPIAGGTTVTVTGTNLASATSARFGTGAQLPVTEVAATSLKVVSPAGAAGDVHVVVRTTLAGDSTETTADLFTYTE
;
A
#
# COMPACT_ATOMS: atom_id res chain seq x y z
N MET A 1 24.39 -37.17 -2.00
CA MET A 1 24.48 -38.23 -3.03
C MET A 1 25.89 -38.79 -3.26
N PRO A 2 26.97 -37.99 -3.37
CA PRO A 2 28.32 -38.53 -3.66
C PRO A 2 28.87 -39.47 -2.57
N HIS A 3 28.66 -39.11 -1.30
CA HIS A 3 29.09 -39.92 -0.15
C HIS A 3 28.34 -41.26 -0.02
N PHE A 4 27.12 -41.33 -0.57
CA PHE A 4 26.35 -42.58 -0.64
C PHE A 4 26.95 -43.54 -1.67
N ILE A 5 27.42 -43.04 -2.82
CA ILE A 5 27.98 -43.87 -3.89
C ILE A 5 29.33 -44.48 -3.48
N GLU A 6 30.24 -43.70 -2.87
CA GLU A 6 31.54 -44.18 -2.39
C GLU A 6 31.40 -45.21 -1.26
N THR A 7 30.58 -44.91 -0.25
CA THR A 7 30.47 -45.76 0.94
C THR A 7 29.71 -47.05 0.63
N PHE A 8 28.67 -47.00 -0.21
CA PHE A 8 27.76 -48.12 -0.46
C PHE A 8 28.28 -49.13 -1.50
N LEU A 9 28.97 -48.70 -2.56
CA LEU A 9 29.46 -49.62 -3.60
C LEU A 9 30.72 -50.41 -3.19
N VAL A 10 31.52 -49.87 -2.27
CA VAL A 10 32.77 -50.51 -1.85
C VAL A 10 32.55 -51.53 -0.72
N THR A 11 31.53 -51.36 0.11
CA THR A 11 31.32 -52.22 1.30
C THR A 11 30.21 -53.27 1.17
N ALA A 12 29.23 -53.10 0.26
CA ALA A 12 28.02 -53.93 0.26
C ALA A 12 27.93 -55.03 -0.83
N LEU A 13 28.88 -55.12 -1.76
CA LEU A 13 28.87 -56.16 -2.81
C LEU A 13 30.05 -57.14 -2.60
N PRO A 14 29.83 -58.32 -1.99
CA PRO A 14 30.88 -59.31 -1.88
C PRO A 14 31.33 -59.77 -3.28
N GLU A 15 32.64 -59.87 -3.49
CA GLU A 15 33.22 -60.40 -4.73
C GLU A 15 32.72 -61.84 -4.97
N GLY A 16 31.93 -62.04 -6.03
CA GLY A 16 31.47 -63.36 -6.47
C GLY A 16 29.97 -63.56 -6.68
N ALA A 17 29.12 -62.55 -6.47
CA ALA A 17 27.66 -62.70 -6.61
C ALA A 17 27.14 -62.64 -8.06
N THR A 18 27.51 -63.59 -8.93
CA THR A 18 26.87 -63.75 -10.25
C THR A 18 25.44 -64.28 -10.11
N GLY A 19 24.45 -63.55 -10.64
CA GLY A 19 23.03 -63.95 -10.67
C GLY A 19 22.12 -63.35 -9.60
N THR A 20 22.59 -62.35 -8.83
CA THR A 20 21.80 -61.75 -7.74
C THR A 20 21.07 -60.48 -8.19
N ARG A 21 19.80 -60.31 -7.79
CA ARG A 21 18.99 -59.12 -8.06
C ARG A 21 18.91 -58.25 -6.82
N LEU A 22 19.28 -56.98 -6.93
CA LEU A 22 19.16 -56.00 -5.84
C LEU A 22 17.77 -55.36 -5.90
N ARG A 23 16.99 -55.51 -4.83
CA ARG A 23 15.72 -54.79 -4.65
C ARG A 23 15.98 -53.52 -3.85
N LEU A 24 15.55 -52.38 -4.35
CA LEU A 24 15.54 -51.11 -3.61
C LEU A 24 14.09 -50.75 -3.32
N ALA A 25 13.72 -50.62 -2.05
CA ALA A 25 12.43 -50.09 -1.64
C ALA A 25 12.63 -48.65 -1.18
N VAL A 26 11.89 -47.70 -1.76
CA VAL A 26 11.95 -46.28 -1.36
C VAL A 26 10.75 -45.99 -0.46
N LEU A 27 11.03 -45.56 0.77
CA LEU A 27 10.02 -45.05 1.70
C LEU A 27 10.26 -43.55 1.88
N VAL A 28 9.28 -42.73 1.49
CA VAL A 28 9.30 -41.28 1.73
C VAL A 28 8.33 -40.99 2.86
N SER A 29 8.84 -40.61 4.03
CA SER A 29 8.01 -40.12 5.13
C SER A 29 8.19 -38.62 5.29
N PRO A 30 7.18 -37.77 5.03
CA PRO A 30 7.22 -36.38 5.43
C PRO A 30 6.98 -36.29 6.95
N ARG A 31 8.02 -35.95 7.73
CA ARG A 31 7.82 -35.43 9.09
C ARG A 31 7.53 -33.94 8.97
N LEU A 32 6.26 -33.54 9.10
CA LEU A 32 5.89 -32.15 9.34
C LEU A 32 6.28 -31.80 10.78
N THR A 33 7.33 -31.00 10.96
CA THR A 33 7.56 -30.30 12.24
C THR A 33 6.60 -29.11 12.31
N ALA A 34 5.90 -28.97 13.44
CA ALA A 34 4.72 -28.13 13.63
C ALA A 34 4.98 -26.60 13.70
N GLU A 35 5.82 -26.06 12.82
CA GLU A 35 6.15 -24.62 12.79
C GLU A 35 5.63 -23.86 11.55
N ALA A 36 4.95 -24.54 10.62
CA ALA A 36 4.43 -23.91 9.39
C ALA A 36 2.88 -23.92 9.32
N ALA A 37 2.21 -23.51 10.40
CA ALA A 37 0.75 -23.36 10.41
C ALA A 37 0.36 -21.93 10.80
N THR A 38 0.69 -20.95 9.96
CA THR A 38 0.04 -19.64 9.95
C THR A 38 -0.03 -19.13 8.51
N GLU A 39 -0.93 -19.69 7.71
CA GLU A 39 -1.67 -18.98 6.65
C GLU A 39 -2.66 -19.98 6.01
N GLY A 40 -3.94 -19.61 6.00
CA GLY A 40 -5.07 -20.50 5.76
C GLY A 40 -5.46 -20.65 4.30
N GLU A 41 -4.65 -21.35 3.50
CA GLU A 41 -5.03 -21.78 2.15
C GLU A 41 -5.16 -23.32 2.08
N PRO A 42 -6.29 -23.88 1.59
CA PRO A 42 -6.45 -25.33 1.44
C PRO A 42 -5.66 -25.87 0.25
N LEU A 43 -4.92 -26.97 0.46
CA LEU A 43 -4.10 -27.61 -0.58
C LEU A 43 -4.97 -28.25 -1.69
N PRO A 44 -4.61 -28.11 -2.98
CA PRO A 44 -5.36 -28.70 -4.08
C PRO A 44 -5.20 -30.24 -4.11
N ALA A 45 -6.27 -30.94 -3.77
CA ALA A 45 -6.34 -32.38 -3.80
C ALA A 45 -6.52 -32.89 -5.25
N SER A 46 -5.43 -33.10 -6.01
CA SER A 46 -5.30 -34.12 -7.09
C SER A 46 -4.19 -33.91 -8.15
N ALA A 47 -3.25 -32.97 -8.00
CA ALA A 47 -2.19 -32.74 -9.01
C ALA A 47 -0.85 -33.47 -8.72
N PRO A 48 -0.10 -33.93 -9.75
CA PRO A 48 1.27 -34.43 -9.58
C PRO A 48 2.22 -33.34 -9.06
N LEU A 49 3.29 -33.73 -8.35
CA LEU A 49 4.21 -32.83 -7.64
C LEU A 49 4.90 -31.78 -8.54
N SER A 50 4.92 -32.01 -9.86
CA SER A 50 5.45 -31.09 -10.88
C SER A 50 4.60 -29.82 -11.08
N ASP A 51 3.32 -29.86 -10.68
CA ASP A 51 2.33 -28.85 -11.06
C ASP A 51 1.95 -27.92 -9.89
N TRP A 52 2.68 -28.00 -8.77
CA TRP A 52 2.46 -27.15 -7.60
C TRP A 52 3.22 -25.82 -7.77
N PRO A 53 2.53 -24.66 -7.79
CA PRO A 53 3.21 -23.38 -7.83
C PRO A 53 3.99 -23.19 -6.52
N ASP A 54 5.27 -22.82 -6.63
CA ASP A 54 6.17 -22.48 -5.52
C ASP A 54 6.55 -23.61 -4.53
N ALA A 55 6.91 -24.78 -5.05
CA ALA A 55 7.60 -25.83 -4.27
C ALA A 55 8.97 -25.41 -3.65
N ARG A 56 9.46 -24.19 -3.93
CA ARG A 56 10.68 -23.61 -3.33
C ARG A 56 10.44 -22.84 -2.03
N ALA A 57 9.19 -22.58 -1.64
CA ALA A 57 8.87 -21.70 -0.50
C ALA A 57 8.55 -22.43 0.82
N TRP A 58 8.61 -23.76 0.86
CA TRP A 58 8.23 -24.54 2.05
C TRP A 58 9.45 -24.87 2.93
N PRO A 59 9.39 -24.69 4.26
CA PRO A 59 10.53 -24.96 5.13
C PRO A 59 10.75 -26.48 5.24
N THR A 60 11.82 -26.95 4.61
CA THR A 60 12.56 -28.20 4.86
C THR A 60 11.72 -29.48 5.01
N ILE A 61 11.18 -30.01 3.90
CA ILE A 61 10.82 -31.44 3.85
C ILE A 61 12.13 -32.24 3.89
N ARG A 62 12.39 -33.00 4.96
CA ARG A 62 13.55 -33.90 5.06
C ARG A 62 13.14 -35.32 4.66
N PRO A 63 13.38 -35.78 3.42
CA PRO A 63 13.13 -37.16 3.06
C PRO A 63 14.15 -38.06 3.78
N GLN A 64 13.66 -38.97 4.63
CA GLN A 64 14.48 -40.05 5.20
C GLN A 64 14.40 -41.27 4.28
N TRP A 65 15.55 -41.81 3.90
CA TRP A 65 15.65 -42.94 2.98
C TRP A 65 15.97 -44.23 3.73
N MET A 66 15.22 -45.30 3.45
CA MET A 66 15.45 -46.61 4.05
C MET A 66 15.74 -47.61 2.93
N VAL A 67 16.92 -48.26 2.94
CA VAL A 67 17.31 -49.21 1.89
C VAL A 67 17.23 -50.63 2.47
N LYS A 68 16.38 -51.49 1.90
CA LYS A 68 16.30 -52.92 2.22
C LYS A 68 17.02 -53.74 1.15
N ILE A 69 17.97 -54.58 1.54
CA ILE A 69 18.66 -55.50 0.63
C ILE A 69 18.18 -56.93 0.94
N THR A 70 17.78 -57.66 -0.10
CA THR A 70 17.38 -59.07 0.04
C THR A 70 18.26 -59.94 -0.84
N GLN A 71 18.91 -60.93 -0.24
CA GLN A 71 19.71 -61.93 -0.93
C GLN A 71 19.02 -63.29 -0.75
N GLY A 72 18.30 -63.76 -1.76
CA GLY A 72 17.45 -64.96 -1.61
C GLY A 72 16.31 -64.74 -0.60
N SER A 73 16.14 -65.64 0.38
CA SER A 73 15.11 -65.54 1.44
C SER A 73 15.55 -64.74 2.67
N THR A 74 16.78 -64.24 2.72
CA THR A 74 17.33 -63.51 3.87
C THR A 74 17.26 -62.00 3.62
N THR A 75 16.65 -61.26 4.55
CA THR A 75 16.55 -59.78 4.50
C THR A 75 17.46 -59.18 5.56
N ALA A 76 18.39 -58.31 5.16
CA ALA A 76 19.15 -57.48 6.08
C ALA A 76 18.64 -56.04 6.00
N GLU A 77 18.22 -55.47 7.13
CA GLU A 77 17.85 -54.06 7.25
C GLU A 77 19.10 -53.24 7.61
N VAL A 78 19.42 -52.24 6.79
CA VAL A 78 20.48 -51.26 7.07
C VAL A 78 19.79 -49.99 7.59
N PRO A 79 20.27 -49.36 8.68
CA PRO A 79 19.61 -48.19 9.26
C PRO A 79 19.61 -47.00 8.28
N ALA A 80 18.56 -46.18 8.38
CA ALA A 80 18.30 -45.05 7.48
C ALA A 80 19.46 -44.04 7.47
N VAL A 81 19.90 -43.64 6.28
CA VAL A 81 20.91 -42.61 6.07
C VAL A 81 20.20 -41.32 5.69
N GLU A 82 20.44 -40.24 6.44
CA GLU A 82 19.96 -38.90 6.10
C GLU A 82 20.82 -38.31 4.98
N ILE A 83 20.18 -37.90 3.88
CA ILE A 83 20.84 -37.19 2.79
C ILE A 83 20.20 -35.81 2.69
N THR A 84 20.99 -34.76 2.93
CA THR A 84 20.61 -33.37 2.65
C THR A 84 21.13 -32.96 1.29
N GLY A 85 20.24 -32.56 0.37
CA GLY A 85 20.59 -32.02 -0.95
C GLY A 85 19.37 -31.88 -1.87
N ASP A 86 19.37 -30.83 -2.70
CA ASP A 86 18.29 -30.53 -3.65
C ASP A 86 18.08 -31.66 -4.66
N TYR A 87 16.80 -31.93 -4.96
CA TYR A 87 16.34 -33.05 -5.76
C TYR A 87 16.59 -32.78 -7.26
N ASP A 88 17.60 -33.41 -7.86
CA ASP A 88 17.79 -33.43 -9.31
C ASP A 88 17.38 -34.79 -9.89
N THR A 89 16.32 -34.77 -10.70
CA THR A 89 15.76 -35.95 -11.38
C THR A 89 16.66 -36.45 -12.51
N GLN A 90 17.51 -35.61 -13.11
CA GLN A 90 18.43 -36.02 -14.18
C GLN A 90 19.57 -36.88 -13.66
N THR A 91 20.11 -36.57 -12.47
CA THR A 91 21.16 -37.37 -11.83
C THR A 91 20.68 -38.79 -11.48
N TRP A 92 19.39 -38.97 -11.17
CA TRP A 92 18.82 -40.27 -10.83
C TRP A 92 18.69 -41.21 -12.03
N ASP A 93 18.13 -40.72 -13.15
CA ASP A 93 17.94 -41.52 -14.37
C ASP A 93 19.27 -41.94 -15.03
N ALA A 94 20.33 -41.15 -14.84
CA ALA A 94 21.67 -41.48 -15.33
C ALA A 94 22.33 -42.65 -14.56
N ILE A 95 21.95 -42.87 -13.29
CA ILE A 95 22.55 -43.89 -12.41
C ILE A 95 21.69 -45.17 -12.39
N PHE A 96 20.36 -45.07 -12.49
CA PHE A 96 19.43 -46.19 -12.44
C PHE A 96 18.48 -46.21 -13.66
N PRO A 97 18.90 -46.73 -14.81
CA PRO A 97 18.06 -46.73 -16.01
C PRO A 97 16.88 -47.72 -15.87
N GLY A 98 15.66 -47.19 -15.74
CA GLY A 98 14.40 -47.93 -15.74
C GLY A 98 13.23 -47.15 -15.12
N THR A 99 12.08 -47.09 -15.81
CA THR A 99 10.88 -46.34 -15.39
C THR A 99 10.37 -46.74 -14.00
N MET A 100 10.18 -45.76 -13.10
CA MET A 100 9.49 -45.97 -11.82
C MET A 100 8.05 -46.48 -12.07
N PRO A 101 7.49 -47.36 -11.20
CA PRO A 101 6.10 -47.79 -11.34
C PRO A 101 5.15 -46.61 -11.03
N THR A 102 4.35 -46.21 -12.02
CA THR A 102 3.26 -45.24 -11.86
C THR A 102 2.01 -45.97 -11.35
N THR A 103 1.80 -46.03 -10.03
CA THR A 103 0.48 -46.39 -9.48
C THR A 103 -0.07 -45.21 -8.66
N PRO A 104 -1.27 -44.68 -8.99
CA PRO A 104 -1.87 -43.56 -8.27
C PRO A 104 -2.37 -43.99 -6.88
N TYR A 105 -2.23 -43.09 -5.91
CA TYR A 105 -2.63 -43.28 -4.51
C TYR A 105 -4.08 -42.82 -4.27
N GLN A 106 -4.87 -43.61 -3.52
CA GLN A 106 -6.10 -43.16 -2.83
C GLN A 106 -5.92 -43.32 -1.31
N PRO A 107 -6.09 -42.28 -0.48
CA PRO A 107 -6.07 -42.42 0.97
C PRO A 107 -7.42 -42.93 1.53
N PRO A 108 -7.43 -43.76 2.60
CA PRO A 108 -8.63 -44.03 3.36
C PRO A 108 -8.95 -42.88 4.31
N VAL A 109 -10.22 -42.47 4.37
CA VAL A 109 -10.73 -41.47 5.32
C VAL A 109 -10.93 -42.15 6.69
N ASN A 110 -10.31 -41.64 7.76
CA ASN A 110 -10.72 -41.96 9.12
C ASN A 110 -10.78 -40.69 9.99
N PRO A 111 -11.89 -40.41 10.70
CA PRO A 111 -12.11 -39.14 11.36
C PRO A 111 -11.58 -39.20 12.80
N ARG A 112 -10.32 -38.81 13.01
CA ARG A 112 -9.75 -38.36 14.30
C ARG A 112 -8.25 -38.03 14.13
N GLY A 113 -7.96 -36.84 13.61
CA GLY A 113 -6.89 -35.92 14.06
C GLY A 113 -5.46 -36.39 14.37
N ALA A 114 -4.95 -37.52 13.88
CA ALA A 114 -3.54 -37.89 13.99
C ALA A 114 -3.02 -38.50 12.69
N THR A 115 -2.16 -37.77 11.98
CA THR A 115 -1.57 -38.20 10.70
C THR A 115 -0.30 -39.01 10.93
N ASN A 116 -0.41 -40.34 10.97
CA ASN A 116 0.68 -41.23 10.55
C ASN A 116 0.22 -41.92 9.27
N ALA A 117 0.57 -41.35 8.12
CA ALA A 117 0.32 -41.94 6.81
C ALA A 117 1.45 -42.92 6.47
N SER A 118 1.15 -44.22 6.49
CA SER A 118 2.07 -45.27 6.00
C SER A 118 1.89 -45.42 4.50
N TYR A 119 2.89 -45.05 3.69
CA TYR A 119 2.88 -45.29 2.24
C TYR A 119 3.31 -46.73 1.90
N LEU A 120 2.67 -47.34 0.89
CA LEU A 120 3.09 -48.63 0.31
C LEU A 120 4.42 -48.44 -0.46
N PRO A 121 5.42 -49.34 -0.32
CA PRO A 121 6.73 -49.14 -0.92
C PRO A 121 6.73 -49.38 -2.44
N ALA A 122 7.28 -48.44 -3.21
CA ALA A 122 7.68 -48.69 -4.60
C ALA A 122 8.99 -49.49 -4.60
N VAL A 123 9.00 -50.65 -5.29
CA VAL A 123 10.14 -51.58 -5.33
C VAL A 123 10.69 -51.63 -6.76
N ALA A 124 11.92 -51.14 -6.96
CA ALA A 124 12.65 -51.29 -8.21
C ALA A 124 13.73 -52.38 -8.08
N THR A 125 13.96 -53.16 -9.13
CA THR A 125 14.93 -54.27 -9.11
C THR A 125 15.91 -54.14 -10.26
N PHE A 126 17.22 -54.07 -9.97
CA PHE A 126 18.26 -53.88 -11.00
C PHE A 126 19.27 -55.04 -11.04
N PRO A 127 19.80 -55.41 -12.22
CA PRO A 127 20.94 -56.33 -12.34
C PRO A 127 22.24 -55.62 -11.93
N VAL A 128 23.03 -56.25 -11.05
CA VAL A 128 24.31 -55.69 -10.53
C VAL A 128 25.33 -55.41 -11.65
N GLU A 129 25.32 -56.21 -12.71
CA GLU A 129 26.22 -56.05 -13.88
C GLU A 129 26.03 -54.72 -14.62
N SER A 130 24.79 -54.21 -14.71
CA SER A 130 24.50 -52.93 -15.39
C SER A 130 25.07 -51.73 -14.64
N ILE A 131 25.06 -51.79 -13.30
CA ILE A 131 25.62 -50.75 -12.43
C ILE A 131 27.16 -50.78 -12.51
N ARG A 132 27.76 -51.97 -12.51
CA ARG A 132 29.21 -52.15 -12.61
C ARG A 132 29.78 -51.62 -13.95
N ASN A 133 29.07 -51.86 -15.06
CA ASN A 133 29.47 -51.38 -16.38
C ASN A 133 29.33 -49.84 -16.51
N ALA A 134 28.29 -49.24 -15.93
CA ALA A 134 28.12 -47.79 -15.93
C ALA A 134 29.23 -47.07 -15.13
N VAL A 135 29.64 -47.64 -14.00
CA VAL A 135 30.74 -47.11 -13.17
C VAL A 135 32.10 -47.27 -13.86
N ALA A 136 32.34 -48.38 -14.55
CA ALA A 136 33.56 -48.59 -15.32
C ALA A 136 33.68 -47.60 -16.50
N ASP A 137 32.58 -47.34 -17.19
CA ASP A 137 32.50 -46.41 -18.32
C ASP A 137 32.67 -44.94 -17.87
N LEU A 138 32.18 -44.60 -16.67
CA LEU A 138 32.45 -43.31 -15.99
C LEU A 138 33.93 -43.18 -15.62
N HIS A 139 34.56 -44.23 -15.09
CA HIS A 139 35.99 -44.26 -14.74
C HIS A 139 36.90 -44.06 -15.97
N VAL A 140 36.55 -44.67 -17.10
CA VAL A 140 37.31 -44.56 -18.36
C VAL A 140 37.19 -43.16 -18.98
N ARG A 141 36.01 -42.52 -18.88
CA ARG A 141 35.83 -41.12 -19.32
C ARG A 141 36.62 -40.13 -18.47
N VAL A 142 36.61 -40.30 -17.15
CA VAL A 142 37.40 -39.48 -16.20
C VAL A 142 38.91 -39.62 -16.46
N LEU A 143 39.40 -40.84 -16.73
CA LEU A 143 40.81 -41.10 -17.02
C LEU A 143 41.28 -40.59 -18.39
N ARG A 144 40.39 -40.53 -19.39
CA ARG A 144 40.71 -40.02 -20.74
C ARG A 144 40.92 -38.51 -20.75
N ASP A 145 40.09 -37.76 -20.02
CA ASP A 145 40.18 -36.30 -19.94
C ASP A 145 41.27 -35.83 -18.94
N PHE A 146 41.60 -36.64 -17.94
CA PHE A 146 42.76 -36.40 -17.06
C PHE A 146 44.10 -36.37 -17.83
N ARG A 147 44.24 -37.14 -18.92
CA ARG A 147 45.45 -37.13 -19.77
C ARG A 147 45.66 -35.82 -20.53
N THR A 148 44.60 -35.09 -20.84
CA THR A 148 44.65 -33.76 -21.47
C THR A 148 44.94 -32.64 -20.47
N VAL A 149 44.59 -32.83 -19.18
CA VAL A 149 44.78 -31.85 -18.11
C VAL A 149 46.14 -32.00 -17.39
N PHE A 150 46.72 -33.21 -17.41
CA PHE A 150 48.00 -33.51 -16.75
C PHE A 150 49.18 -32.59 -17.14
N PRO A 151 49.35 -32.16 -18.41
CA PRO A 151 50.40 -31.21 -18.78
C PRO A 151 50.21 -29.82 -18.14
N LEU A 152 48.97 -29.33 -18.05
CA LEU A 152 48.60 -28.02 -17.46
C LEU A 152 48.76 -28.01 -15.93
N LEU A 153 48.50 -29.13 -15.26
CA LEU A 153 48.77 -29.30 -13.82
C LEU A 153 50.26 -29.41 -13.50
N THR A 154 51.08 -29.81 -14.47
CA THR A 154 52.53 -29.94 -14.29
C THR A 154 53.21 -28.56 -14.32
N GLU A 155 52.70 -27.61 -15.11
CA GLU A 155 53.13 -26.20 -15.07
C GLU A 155 52.77 -25.49 -13.75
N LEU A 156 51.66 -25.87 -13.11
CA LEU A 156 51.26 -25.39 -11.77
C LEU A 156 52.18 -25.89 -10.64
N ARG A 157 52.89 -27.01 -10.83
CA ARG A 157 53.76 -27.63 -9.81
C ARG A 157 55.08 -26.88 -9.61
N GLU A 158 55.51 -26.08 -10.58
CA GLU A 158 56.71 -25.22 -10.49
C GLU A 158 56.47 -23.97 -9.61
N LEU A 159 55.22 -23.62 -9.28
CA LEU A 159 54.84 -22.50 -8.41
C LEU A 159 54.78 -22.92 -6.93
N THR A 160 55.93 -23.27 -6.37
CA THR A 160 56.10 -23.73 -4.98
C THR A 160 55.65 -22.74 -3.88
N GLN A 161 55.27 -21.50 -4.23
CA GLN A 161 54.79 -20.48 -3.28
C GLN A 161 53.26 -20.43 -3.07
N PHE A 162 52.43 -21.18 -3.82
CA PHE A 162 50.96 -21.16 -3.68
C PHE A 162 50.36 -22.34 -2.90
N LYS A 163 51.17 -23.07 -2.12
CA LYS A 163 50.78 -24.28 -1.37
C LYS A 163 49.57 -24.11 -0.42
N PRO A 164 49.32 -22.95 0.23
CA PRO A 164 48.14 -22.77 1.08
C PRO A 164 46.84 -22.50 0.30
N ILE A 165 46.92 -21.80 -0.83
CA ILE A 165 45.76 -21.38 -1.63
C ILE A 165 45.26 -22.53 -2.52
N LEU A 166 46.19 -23.30 -3.10
CA LEU A 166 45.87 -24.53 -3.83
C LEU A 166 45.26 -25.61 -2.92
N GLY A 167 45.63 -25.67 -1.64
CA GLY A 167 45.05 -26.62 -0.69
C GLY A 167 43.56 -26.41 -0.41
N ALA A 168 43.07 -25.18 -0.54
CA ALA A 168 41.67 -24.82 -0.30
C ALA A 168 40.82 -24.82 -1.59
N LEU A 169 41.38 -24.40 -2.72
CA LEU A 169 40.66 -24.37 -4.00
C LEU A 169 40.55 -25.74 -4.67
N VAL A 170 41.53 -26.65 -4.49
CA VAL A 170 41.55 -27.93 -5.22
C VAL A 170 40.34 -28.83 -4.92
N PRO A 171 39.83 -28.96 -3.68
CA PRO A 171 38.62 -29.74 -3.40
C PRO A 171 37.36 -29.12 -4.01
N GLU A 172 37.21 -27.79 -3.99
CA GLU A 172 36.07 -27.08 -4.55
C GLU A 172 36.08 -27.11 -6.09
N LEU A 173 37.23 -26.87 -6.71
CA LEU A 173 37.41 -27.00 -8.17
C LEU A 173 37.16 -28.43 -8.64
N LEU A 174 37.64 -29.44 -7.90
CA LEU A 174 37.42 -30.84 -8.23
C LEU A 174 35.94 -31.20 -8.11
N THR A 175 35.24 -30.64 -7.12
CA THR A 175 33.80 -30.82 -6.90
C THR A 175 32.99 -30.14 -8.00
N GLU A 176 33.35 -28.92 -8.40
CA GLU A 176 32.64 -28.17 -9.43
C GLU A 176 32.90 -28.71 -10.83
N VAL A 177 34.13 -29.16 -11.13
CA VAL A 177 34.45 -29.90 -12.37
C VAL A 177 33.73 -31.25 -12.40
N LEU A 178 33.63 -31.98 -11.29
CA LEU A 178 32.83 -33.20 -11.20
C LEU A 178 31.35 -32.91 -11.47
N ASN A 179 30.79 -31.87 -10.84
CA ASN A 179 29.38 -31.50 -10.99
C ASN A 179 29.05 -31.02 -12.41
N THR A 180 29.96 -30.29 -13.06
CA THR A 180 29.79 -29.81 -14.44
C THR A 180 29.85 -30.98 -15.45
N GLN A 181 30.71 -31.96 -15.19
CA GLN A 181 30.82 -33.21 -15.98
C GLN A 181 29.61 -34.13 -15.79
N LEU A 182 29.08 -34.22 -14.56
CA LEU A 182 27.84 -34.93 -14.26
C LEU A 182 26.60 -34.30 -14.94
N ALA A 183 26.64 -32.99 -15.21
CA ALA A 183 25.58 -32.23 -15.89
C ALA A 183 25.74 -32.09 -17.41
N GLY A 184 26.77 -32.71 -18.02
CA GLY A 184 26.97 -32.73 -19.49
C GLY A 184 27.35 -31.40 -20.15
N LYS A 185 27.86 -30.42 -19.40
CA LYS A 185 28.32 -29.12 -19.96
C LYS A 185 29.80 -29.14 -20.35
N PRO A 186 30.25 -28.33 -21.33
CA PRO A 186 31.65 -28.26 -21.72
C PRO A 186 32.52 -27.72 -20.58
N VAL A 187 33.50 -28.51 -20.12
CA VAL A 187 34.47 -28.12 -19.08
C VAL A 187 35.28 -26.87 -19.43
N ALA A 188 35.32 -26.50 -20.71
CA ALA A 188 35.95 -25.29 -21.21
C ALA A 188 35.37 -24.00 -20.58
N ASP A 189 34.07 -23.90 -20.32
CA ASP A 189 33.48 -22.66 -19.79
C ASP A 189 33.82 -22.43 -18.30
N THR A 190 33.88 -23.50 -17.51
CA THR A 190 34.29 -23.46 -16.11
C THR A 190 35.79 -23.18 -16.00
N LEU A 191 36.62 -23.83 -16.82
CA LEU A 191 38.05 -23.53 -16.91
C LEU A 191 38.29 -22.10 -17.40
N ASN A 192 37.52 -21.58 -18.37
CA ASN A 192 37.67 -20.21 -18.85
C ASN A 192 37.30 -19.17 -17.76
N ARG A 193 36.38 -19.45 -16.84
CA ARG A 193 36.11 -18.59 -15.67
C ARG A 193 37.26 -18.62 -14.67
N VAL A 194 37.80 -19.80 -14.39
CA VAL A 194 38.97 -19.98 -13.51
C VAL A 194 40.23 -19.34 -14.12
N PHE A 195 40.40 -19.46 -15.44
CA PHE A 195 41.47 -18.81 -16.19
C PHE A 195 41.25 -17.30 -16.33
N ALA A 196 40.03 -16.78 -16.43
CA ALA A 196 39.78 -15.33 -16.33
C ALA A 196 40.11 -14.78 -14.93
N GLN A 197 39.83 -15.56 -13.88
CA GLN A 197 40.29 -15.28 -12.52
C GLN A 197 41.82 -15.37 -12.38
N LEU A 198 42.49 -16.24 -13.16
CA LEU A 198 43.96 -16.34 -13.24
C LEU A 198 44.62 -15.32 -14.21
N ASP A 199 43.95 -14.83 -15.24
CA ASP A 199 44.46 -13.80 -16.15
C ASP A 199 44.45 -12.42 -15.46
N LEU A 200 43.54 -12.23 -14.49
CA LEU A 200 43.66 -11.19 -13.46
C LEU A 200 44.94 -11.32 -12.62
N PHE A 201 45.51 -12.53 -12.48
CA PHE A 201 46.81 -12.78 -11.84
C PHE A 201 48.00 -12.58 -12.79
N HIS A 202 47.88 -12.81 -14.11
CA HIS A 202 49.01 -12.73 -15.04
C HIS A 202 49.52 -11.30 -15.32
N GLY A 203 48.76 -10.26 -14.95
CA GLY A 203 49.26 -8.88 -14.91
C GLY A 203 50.12 -8.54 -13.69
N ALA A 204 50.10 -9.38 -12.66
CA ALA A 204 50.76 -9.14 -11.37
C ALA A 204 52.04 -10.00 -11.27
N ARG A 205 53.20 -9.35 -11.14
CA ARG A 205 54.45 -10.06 -10.85
C ARG A 205 54.29 -10.88 -9.55
N PRO A 206 54.87 -12.08 -9.45
CA PRO A 206 54.88 -12.85 -8.20
C PRO A 206 55.45 -12.00 -7.07
N GLY A 207 54.64 -11.76 -6.03
CA GLY A 207 54.97 -10.89 -4.89
C GLY A 207 54.34 -9.49 -4.90
N SER A 208 53.53 -9.14 -5.91
CA SER A 208 52.73 -7.90 -5.87
C SER A 208 51.38 -8.16 -5.21
N ALA A 209 51.03 -7.36 -4.21
CA ALA A 209 49.69 -7.38 -3.59
C ALA A 209 48.63 -7.15 -4.68
N LEU A 210 47.54 -7.92 -4.66
CA LEU A 210 46.37 -7.65 -5.50
C LEU A 210 45.98 -6.17 -5.30
N PRO A 211 45.68 -5.41 -6.38
CA PRO A 211 45.36 -4.00 -6.24
C PRO A 211 44.06 -3.80 -5.47
N PRO A 212 43.97 -2.77 -4.60
CA PRO A 212 42.78 -2.52 -3.82
C PRO A 212 41.56 -2.18 -4.71
N PRO A 213 40.35 -2.41 -4.21
CA PRO A 213 39.13 -1.99 -4.87
C PRO A 213 39.06 -0.45 -4.91
N THR A 214 38.28 0.12 -5.81
CA THR A 214 38.01 1.57 -5.84
C THR A 214 36.54 1.83 -5.61
N VAL A 215 36.20 2.91 -4.91
CA VAL A 215 34.81 3.40 -4.81
C VAL A 215 34.68 4.72 -5.54
N THR A 216 33.90 4.73 -6.61
CA THR A 216 33.70 5.89 -7.49
C THR A 216 32.39 6.61 -7.24
N ALA A 217 31.39 5.95 -6.64
CA ALA A 217 30.15 6.59 -6.21
C ALA A 217 29.43 5.82 -5.10
N VAL A 218 28.71 6.55 -4.26
CA VAL A 218 27.81 6.03 -3.23
C VAL A 218 26.45 6.72 -3.41
N SER A 219 25.39 5.95 -3.66
CA SER A 219 24.05 6.49 -3.89
C SER A 219 22.96 5.66 -3.20
N PRO A 220 22.11 6.26 -2.34
CA PRO A 220 22.18 7.66 -1.89
C PRO A 220 23.42 7.90 -0.99
N GLY A 221 24.03 9.08 -1.13
CA GLY A 221 25.19 9.50 -0.32
C GLY A 221 24.82 10.05 1.07
N ALA A 222 23.59 9.86 1.52
CA ALA A 222 23.11 10.34 2.81
C ALA A 222 21.92 9.51 3.32
N GLY A 223 21.70 9.52 4.64
CA GLY A 223 20.59 8.82 5.27
C GLY A 223 20.40 9.17 6.75
N PRO A 224 19.40 8.56 7.41
CA PRO A 224 19.16 8.72 8.84
C PRO A 224 20.26 8.08 9.70
N PRO A 225 20.51 8.60 10.91
CA PRO A 225 21.48 8.06 11.86
C PRO A 225 21.02 6.75 12.51
N ALA A 226 19.75 6.38 12.40
CA ALA A 226 19.29 5.03 12.76
C ALA A 226 19.91 3.95 11.84
N GLY A 227 20.44 4.33 10.67
CA GLY A 227 20.93 3.40 9.66
C GLY A 227 19.79 2.77 8.84
N GLY A 228 20.11 1.71 8.11
CA GLY A 228 19.16 0.93 7.30
C GLY A 228 18.94 1.44 5.89
N THR A 229 19.55 2.58 5.51
CA THR A 229 19.48 3.11 4.14
C THR A 229 20.06 2.10 3.17
N LEU A 230 19.27 1.70 2.16
CA LEU A 230 19.78 0.87 1.07
C LEU A 230 20.66 1.72 0.18
N VAL A 231 21.96 1.42 0.15
CA VAL A 231 22.99 2.16 -0.56
C VAL A 231 23.55 1.29 -1.68
N THR A 232 23.61 1.86 -2.87
CA THR A 232 24.33 1.31 -4.02
C THR A 232 25.72 1.92 -4.04
N VAL A 233 26.74 1.06 -4.02
CA VAL A 233 28.15 1.45 -4.12
C VAL A 233 28.65 1.05 -5.50
N THR A 234 29.21 2.01 -6.23
CA THR A 234 29.81 1.82 -7.56
C THR A 234 31.32 1.93 -7.46
N GLY A 235 32.03 1.08 -8.18
CA GLY A 235 33.47 0.97 -8.06
C GLY A 235 34.10 -0.03 -9.02
N THR A 236 35.21 -0.63 -8.61
CA THR A 236 35.88 -1.71 -9.34
C THR A 236 36.39 -2.77 -8.37
N ARG A 237 36.56 -4.00 -8.89
CA ARG A 237 37.14 -5.16 -8.20
C ARG A 237 36.34 -5.58 -6.97
N PHE A 238 35.02 -5.52 -7.05
CA PHE A 238 34.15 -6.12 -6.03
C PHE A 238 34.05 -7.63 -6.27
N ILE A 239 34.18 -8.41 -5.20
CA ILE A 239 34.27 -9.87 -5.28
C ILE A 239 33.09 -10.45 -4.48
N PRO A 240 32.18 -11.23 -5.09
CA PRO A 240 31.13 -11.94 -4.38
C PRO A 240 31.71 -12.75 -3.21
N ASP A 241 31.03 -12.73 -2.07
CA ASP A 241 31.36 -13.48 -0.84
C ASP A 241 32.74 -13.19 -0.19
N ALA A 242 33.54 -12.29 -0.76
CA ALA A 242 34.82 -11.84 -0.23
C ALA A 242 34.90 -10.31 -0.06
N THR A 243 33.76 -9.61 -0.11
CA THR A 243 33.68 -8.15 0.02
C THR A 243 33.05 -7.74 1.34
N ALA A 244 33.73 -6.89 2.11
CA ALA A 244 33.17 -6.20 3.26
C ALA A 244 33.05 -4.69 2.99
N VAL A 245 32.01 -4.05 3.53
CA VAL A 245 31.77 -2.62 3.38
C VAL A 245 31.68 -1.99 4.76
N ALA A 246 32.33 -0.84 4.95
CA ALA A 246 32.26 -0.08 6.20
C ALA A 246 31.95 1.39 5.92
N PHE A 247 31.17 1.98 6.83
CA PHE A 247 30.85 3.39 6.90
C PHE A 247 31.59 3.97 8.10
N GLY A 248 32.72 4.61 7.85
CA GLY A 248 33.70 4.98 8.88
C GLY A 248 34.23 3.74 9.59
N THR A 249 33.99 3.65 10.90
CA THR A 249 34.43 2.53 11.73
C THR A 249 33.41 1.39 11.84
N LYS A 250 32.19 1.58 11.33
CA LYS A 250 31.09 0.62 11.50
C LYS A 250 30.86 -0.18 10.22
N ALA A 251 30.66 -1.49 10.36
CA ALA A 251 30.37 -2.38 9.24
C ALA A 251 28.95 -2.18 8.71
N ALA A 252 28.79 -2.25 7.38
CA ALA A 252 27.48 -2.30 6.73
C ALA A 252 26.81 -3.66 6.94
N THR A 253 25.49 -3.72 6.73
CA THR A 253 24.72 -4.97 6.78
C THR A 253 24.10 -5.30 5.41
N SER A 254 23.62 -6.54 5.22
CA SER A 254 22.93 -6.96 3.99
C SER A 254 23.72 -6.67 2.70
N ILE A 255 25.02 -6.94 2.71
CA ILE A 255 25.90 -6.69 1.54
C ILE A 255 25.57 -7.72 0.45
N THR A 256 25.23 -7.24 -0.74
CA THR A 256 24.98 -8.06 -1.93
C THR A 256 25.85 -7.53 -3.07
N VAL A 257 26.82 -8.31 -3.52
CA VAL A 257 27.66 -7.95 -4.67
C VAL A 257 26.94 -8.37 -5.95
N LEU A 258 26.59 -7.40 -6.79
CA LEU A 258 25.86 -7.64 -8.05
C LEU A 258 26.79 -7.91 -9.23
N GLY A 259 28.04 -7.48 -9.12
CA GLY A 259 29.10 -7.71 -10.09
C GLY A 259 30.38 -6.98 -9.67
N GLU A 260 31.39 -7.01 -10.53
CA GLU A 260 32.72 -6.47 -10.21
C GLU A 260 32.76 -4.95 -9.97
N THR A 261 31.71 -4.23 -10.38
CA THR A 261 31.63 -2.77 -10.30
C THR A 261 30.52 -2.25 -9.40
N THR A 262 29.61 -3.11 -8.93
CA THR A 262 28.39 -2.68 -8.25
C THR A 262 28.02 -3.62 -7.13
N LEU A 263 27.73 -3.06 -5.96
CA LEU A 263 27.15 -3.78 -4.82
C LEU A 263 26.06 -2.94 -4.15
N THR A 264 25.18 -3.60 -3.41
CA THR A 264 24.23 -2.95 -2.52
C THR A 264 24.51 -3.35 -1.07
N CYS A 265 24.23 -2.45 -0.13
CA CYS A 265 24.33 -2.72 1.29
C CYS A 265 23.39 -1.80 2.08
N ARG A 266 23.20 -2.07 3.37
CA ARG A 266 22.49 -1.19 4.29
C ARG A 266 23.46 -0.46 5.20
N SER A 267 23.30 0.87 5.29
CA SER A 267 24.11 1.69 6.19
C SER A 267 23.91 1.28 7.65
N PRO A 268 24.97 1.27 8.48
CA PRO A 268 24.82 1.09 9.92
C PRO A 268 24.28 2.37 10.59
N GLY A 269 23.94 2.28 11.88
CA GLY A 269 23.59 3.47 12.66
C GLY A 269 24.79 4.39 12.88
N GLY A 270 24.61 5.69 12.70
CA GLY A 270 25.64 6.73 12.81
C GLY A 270 25.32 7.80 13.85
N VAL A 271 26.08 8.90 13.82
CA VAL A 271 25.86 10.08 14.68
C VAL A 271 25.23 11.21 13.85
N PHE A 272 24.33 11.99 14.46
CA PHE A 272 23.69 13.14 13.82
C PHE A 272 24.72 14.14 13.26
N GLY A 273 24.56 14.53 11.99
CA GLY A 273 25.39 15.54 11.33
C GLY A 273 26.78 15.07 10.92
N GLU A 274 27.14 13.82 11.18
CA GLU A 274 28.44 13.25 10.84
C GLU A 274 28.52 12.86 9.36
N GLN A 275 29.68 13.05 8.74
CA GLN A 275 30.00 12.50 7.43
C GLN A 275 31.16 11.51 7.58
N VAL A 276 30.96 10.30 7.05
CA VAL A 276 31.94 9.21 7.12
C VAL A 276 32.35 8.74 5.73
N ASP A 277 33.56 8.22 5.61
CA ASP A 277 34.02 7.57 4.38
C ASP A 277 33.38 6.17 4.26
N VAL A 278 33.00 5.81 3.05
CA VAL A 278 32.51 4.47 2.68
C VAL A 278 33.65 3.73 2.03
N VAL A 279 34.16 2.71 2.72
CA VAL A 279 35.28 1.91 2.24
C VAL A 279 34.83 0.49 1.93
N VAL A 280 35.37 -0.05 0.85
CA VAL A 280 35.18 -1.44 0.44
C VAL A 280 36.49 -2.19 0.69
N ARG A 281 36.39 -3.35 1.33
CA ARG A 281 37.51 -4.24 1.65
C ARG A 281 37.34 -5.55 0.89
N THR A 282 38.40 -5.96 0.23
CA THR A 282 38.51 -7.26 -0.45
C THR A 282 39.86 -7.91 -0.07
N PRO A 283 40.15 -9.15 -0.48
CA PRO A 283 41.48 -9.74 -0.33
C PRO A 283 42.61 -8.91 -0.98
N GLY A 284 42.29 -8.05 -1.96
CA GLY A 284 43.24 -7.09 -2.56
C GLY A 284 43.47 -5.82 -1.74
N GLY A 285 42.85 -5.69 -0.57
CA GLY A 285 43.05 -4.55 0.32
C GLY A 285 41.81 -3.68 0.46
N THR A 286 42.01 -2.46 0.96
CA THR A 286 40.93 -1.51 1.27
C THR A 286 40.95 -0.39 0.25
N SER A 287 39.77 0.03 -0.21
CA SER A 287 39.66 1.19 -1.09
C SER A 287 40.18 2.45 -0.41
N GLU A 288 40.91 3.26 -1.16
CA GLU A 288 41.31 4.60 -0.72
C GLU A 288 40.08 5.50 -0.50
N PRO A 289 40.10 6.40 0.51
CA PRO A 289 39.05 7.39 0.71
C PRO A 289 38.89 8.27 -0.54
N SER A 290 37.65 8.57 -0.90
CA SER A 290 37.34 9.49 -1.99
C SER A 290 36.18 10.40 -1.63
N THR A 291 36.14 11.61 -2.19
CA THR A 291 35.02 12.55 -1.95
C THR A 291 33.68 12.02 -2.49
N ALA A 292 33.72 11.15 -3.48
CA ALA A 292 32.54 10.47 -4.03
C ALA A 292 32.11 9.23 -3.23
N ALA A 293 32.97 8.78 -2.31
CA ALA A 293 32.74 7.65 -1.41
C ALA A 293 32.43 8.12 0.01
N LYS A 294 31.59 9.15 0.17
CA LYS A 294 31.18 9.65 1.48
C LYS A 294 29.70 9.41 1.73
N PHE A 295 29.36 9.18 2.99
CA PHE A 295 27.99 9.06 3.45
C PHE A 295 27.74 10.03 4.61
N ALA A 296 26.70 10.85 4.48
CA ALA A 296 26.30 11.80 5.51
C ALA A 296 25.09 11.29 6.32
N TYR A 297 25.23 11.26 7.64
CA TYR A 297 24.13 11.00 8.57
C TYR A 297 23.41 12.31 8.87
N LEU A 298 22.30 12.55 8.18
CA LEU A 298 21.57 13.82 8.27
C LEU A 298 20.65 13.85 9.49
N VAL A 299 20.41 15.06 10.02
CA VAL A 299 19.45 15.24 11.10
C VAL A 299 18.03 15.13 10.52
N PRO A 300 17.12 14.33 11.13
CA PRO A 300 15.74 14.24 10.70
C PRO A 300 15.03 15.60 10.85
N PRO A 301 13.95 15.82 10.08
CA PRO A 301 13.13 17.00 10.24
C PRO A 301 12.38 16.98 11.58
N THR A 302 11.97 18.16 12.03
CA THR A 302 11.03 18.28 13.16
C THR A 302 9.76 18.99 12.70
N VAL A 303 8.64 18.70 13.35
CA VAL A 303 7.38 19.43 13.18
C VAL A 303 7.01 20.03 14.52
N THR A 304 6.95 21.36 14.59
CA THR A 304 6.65 22.11 15.81
C THR A 304 5.30 22.79 15.77
N LYS A 305 4.70 22.94 14.58
CA LYS A 305 3.33 23.44 14.41
C LYS A 305 2.79 23.03 13.03
N VAL A 306 1.52 22.65 12.99
CA VAL A 306 0.71 22.61 11.77
C VAL A 306 -0.32 23.74 11.88
N ASP A 307 -0.24 24.75 11.03
CA ASP A 307 -1.22 25.82 10.96
C ASP A 307 -2.49 25.36 10.25
N LYS A 308 -3.65 25.82 10.72
CA LYS A 308 -4.97 25.25 10.37
C LYS A 308 -4.96 23.73 10.58
N ASN A 309 -4.78 23.28 11.81
CA ASN A 309 -4.66 21.86 12.16
C ASN A 309 -5.98 21.05 12.02
N ARG A 310 -7.01 21.61 11.39
CA ARG A 310 -8.27 20.93 11.06
C ARG A 310 -8.76 21.39 9.69
N GLY A 311 -9.54 20.56 9.00
CA GLY A 311 -10.14 20.90 7.70
C GLY A 311 -11.00 19.77 7.12
N PRO A 312 -11.52 19.92 5.89
CA PRO A 312 -12.45 18.98 5.27
C PRO A 312 -11.87 17.58 5.11
N ALA A 313 -12.68 16.56 5.38
CA ALA A 313 -12.33 15.15 5.12
C ALA A 313 -12.03 14.87 3.64
N ALA A 314 -12.57 15.67 2.71
CA ALA A 314 -12.24 15.61 1.29
C ALA A 314 -10.81 16.11 0.95
N GLY A 315 -10.08 16.65 1.93
CA GLY A 315 -8.76 17.23 1.71
C GLY A 315 -8.80 18.62 1.09
N GLY A 316 -7.74 18.99 0.38
CA GLY A 316 -7.66 20.25 -0.39
C GLY A 316 -7.32 21.49 0.44
N THR A 317 -7.09 21.36 1.74
CA THR A 317 -6.70 22.50 2.58
C THR A 317 -5.22 22.81 2.40
N THR A 318 -4.90 24.06 2.04
CA THR A 318 -3.52 24.53 2.09
C THR A 318 -3.14 24.81 3.55
N VAL A 319 -2.18 24.06 4.07
CA VAL A 319 -1.65 24.21 5.42
C VAL A 319 -0.19 24.66 5.39
N THR A 320 0.24 25.28 6.48
CA THR A 320 1.64 25.63 6.70
C THR A 320 2.19 24.80 7.84
N VAL A 321 3.26 24.04 7.58
CA VAL A 321 3.96 23.26 8.59
C VAL A 321 5.24 24.00 8.97
N THR A 322 5.44 24.23 10.27
CA THR A 322 6.63 24.85 10.84
C THR A 322 7.48 23.81 11.55
N GLY A 323 8.79 23.92 11.42
CA GLY A 323 9.73 22.91 11.89
C GLY A 323 11.19 23.27 11.63
N THR A 324 12.01 22.24 11.47
CA THR A 324 13.44 22.38 11.12
C THR A 324 13.87 21.28 10.16
N ASN A 325 15.00 21.50 9.48
CA ASN A 325 15.65 20.57 8.55
C ASN A 325 14.78 20.14 7.36
N PHE A 326 13.85 21.00 6.91
CA PHE A 326 13.18 20.81 5.64
C PHE A 326 14.12 21.17 4.50
N VAL A 327 14.10 20.38 3.42
CA VAL A 327 15.03 20.54 2.29
C VAL A 327 14.22 20.83 1.03
N ALA A 328 14.46 21.99 0.44
CA ALA A 328 13.79 22.42 -0.79
C ALA A 328 14.30 21.68 -2.03
N GLY A 329 13.51 21.74 -3.09
CA GLY A 329 13.85 21.19 -4.41
C GLY A 329 13.88 19.67 -4.46
N ASN A 330 14.39 19.17 -5.58
CA ASN A 330 14.46 17.75 -5.87
C ASN A 330 15.88 17.21 -5.64
N GLY A 331 15.97 15.92 -5.34
CA GLY A 331 17.21 15.19 -5.30
C GLY A 331 17.78 14.92 -6.71
N PRO A 332 18.99 14.34 -6.79
CA PRO A 332 19.59 13.92 -8.06
C PRO A 332 18.74 12.90 -8.85
N ASP A 333 17.85 12.20 -8.17
CA ASP A 333 16.87 11.24 -8.71
C ASP A 333 15.59 11.92 -9.24
N GLY A 334 15.52 13.25 -9.21
CA GLY A 334 14.37 14.03 -9.67
C GLY A 334 13.17 14.02 -8.71
N LYS A 335 13.26 13.31 -7.58
CA LYS A 335 12.21 13.23 -6.55
C LYS A 335 12.33 14.37 -5.54
N PRO A 336 11.25 14.83 -4.89
CA PRO A 336 11.32 15.88 -3.89
C PRO A 336 12.20 15.47 -2.70
N ASN A 337 13.04 16.39 -2.21
CA ASN A 337 13.88 16.14 -1.03
C ASN A 337 13.08 16.10 0.28
N THR A 338 11.87 16.66 0.27
CA THR A 338 10.93 16.67 1.40
C THR A 338 9.56 16.20 0.93
N THR A 339 9.00 15.21 1.62
CA THR A 339 7.60 14.76 1.45
C THR A 339 6.85 14.95 2.76
N VAL A 340 5.53 15.06 2.68
CA VAL A 340 4.66 15.25 3.85
C VAL A 340 3.51 14.26 3.76
N ALA A 341 3.28 13.50 4.83
CA ALA A 341 2.16 12.57 4.94
C ALA A 341 1.22 13.01 6.05
N PHE A 342 -0.08 12.79 5.84
CA PHE A 342 -1.15 12.94 6.82
C PHE A 342 -1.70 11.55 7.10
N GLY A 343 -1.21 10.90 8.15
CA GLY A 343 -1.39 9.46 8.34
C GLY A 343 -0.67 8.69 7.24
N GLU A 344 -1.42 7.84 6.52
CA GLU A 344 -0.87 7.06 5.40
C GLU A 344 -0.90 7.81 4.06
N ALA A 345 -1.71 8.86 3.94
CA ALA A 345 -1.91 9.58 2.69
C ALA A 345 -0.84 10.67 2.49
N GLN A 346 -0.34 10.80 1.25
CA GLN A 346 0.67 11.81 0.89
C GLN A 346 0.03 13.15 0.52
N ALA A 347 0.57 14.23 1.07
CA ALA A 347 0.19 15.58 0.71
C ALA A 347 0.66 15.94 -0.71
N THR A 348 -0.04 16.88 -1.33
CA THR A 348 0.33 17.43 -2.64
C THR A 348 0.85 18.86 -2.51
N ALA A 349 1.42 19.40 -3.60
CA ALA A 349 1.91 20.78 -3.67
C ALA A 349 2.86 21.16 -2.51
N VAL A 350 3.74 20.24 -2.09
CA VAL A 350 4.73 20.48 -1.03
C VAL A 350 5.75 21.50 -1.53
N SER A 351 5.84 22.65 -0.87
CA SER A 351 6.78 23.73 -1.18
C SER A 351 7.49 24.17 0.10
N VAL A 352 8.80 23.96 0.16
CA VAL A 352 9.63 24.31 1.31
C VAL A 352 10.13 25.75 1.18
N GLY A 353 9.97 26.55 2.23
CA GLY A 353 10.50 27.91 2.29
C GLY A 353 12.04 27.95 2.30
N SER A 354 12.62 29.05 1.84
CA SER A 354 14.08 29.21 1.68
C SER A 354 14.91 29.01 2.96
N GLY A 355 14.29 29.13 4.14
CA GLY A 355 14.93 28.90 5.44
C GLY A 355 14.90 27.45 5.94
N GLY A 356 14.21 26.52 5.25
CA GLY A 356 14.10 25.11 5.68
C GLY A 356 13.38 24.90 7.03
N THR A 357 12.67 25.92 7.52
CA THR A 357 11.95 25.93 8.80
C THR A 357 10.43 26.01 8.64
N SER A 358 9.96 26.16 7.40
CA SER A 358 8.54 26.18 7.07
C SER A 358 8.33 25.59 5.69
N LEU A 359 7.20 24.92 5.50
CA LEU A 359 6.71 24.47 4.21
C LEU A 359 5.21 24.66 4.11
N THR A 360 4.71 24.79 2.89
CA THR A 360 3.28 24.70 2.57
C THR A 360 2.99 23.38 1.88
N CYS A 361 1.81 22.82 2.10
CA CYS A 361 1.32 21.66 1.36
C CYS A 361 -0.21 21.66 1.34
N VAL A 362 -0.79 20.87 0.45
CA VAL A 362 -2.23 20.66 0.34
C VAL A 362 -2.57 19.29 0.92
N THR A 363 -3.53 19.27 1.86
CA THR A 363 -3.94 18.04 2.55
C THR A 363 -4.57 17.05 1.56
N PRO A 364 -4.24 15.75 1.67
CA PRO A 364 -4.93 14.72 0.92
C PRO A 364 -6.35 14.49 1.45
N GLU A 365 -7.13 13.68 0.73
CA GLU A 365 -8.36 13.10 1.25
C GLU A 365 -8.06 12.24 2.49
N ALA A 366 -8.97 12.27 3.47
CA ALA A 366 -8.85 11.48 4.68
C ALA A 366 -8.91 9.98 4.36
N GLY A 367 -8.10 9.20 5.08
CA GLY A 367 -8.29 7.75 5.17
C GLY A 367 -9.36 7.39 6.20
N ASP A 368 -9.28 6.19 6.76
CA ASP A 368 -10.23 5.70 7.76
C ASP A 368 -10.17 6.49 9.09
N GLU A 369 -9.01 7.09 9.40
CA GLU A 369 -8.81 7.88 10.61
C GLU A 369 -9.01 9.38 10.37
N LEU A 370 -9.87 10.00 11.19
CA LEU A 370 -10.12 11.45 11.15
C LEU A 370 -9.10 12.28 11.93
N VAL A 371 -8.28 11.68 12.79
CA VAL A 371 -7.21 12.38 13.52
C VAL A 371 -5.90 11.68 13.23
N VAL A 372 -5.04 12.32 12.46
CA VAL A 372 -3.80 11.73 11.95
C VAL A 372 -2.57 12.52 12.37
N ASP A 373 -1.41 11.87 12.31
CA ASP A 373 -0.12 12.54 12.43
C ASP A 373 0.34 13.12 11.08
N VAL A 374 0.89 14.32 11.15
CA VAL A 374 1.58 15.00 10.05
C VAL A 374 3.06 14.69 10.16
N VAL A 375 3.54 13.85 9.25
CA VAL A 375 4.94 13.40 9.22
C VAL A 375 5.63 14.04 8.04
N VAL A 376 6.72 14.75 8.31
CA VAL A 376 7.62 15.26 7.28
C VAL A 376 8.78 14.29 7.14
N THR A 377 9.10 13.88 5.91
CA THR A 377 10.22 12.97 5.63
C THR A 377 11.23 13.66 4.72
N THR A 378 12.50 13.60 5.11
CA THR A 378 13.63 13.98 4.25
C THR A 378 14.62 12.81 4.17
N LYS A 379 15.74 13.01 3.47
CA LYS A 379 16.85 12.04 3.49
C LYS A 379 17.43 11.80 4.89
N GLY A 380 17.22 12.71 5.85
CA GLY A 380 17.59 12.51 7.26
C GLY A 380 16.63 11.63 8.05
N GLY A 381 15.54 11.17 7.44
CA GLY A 381 14.50 10.36 8.07
C GLY A 381 13.18 11.11 8.22
N SER A 382 12.28 10.54 9.02
CA SER A 382 10.97 11.10 9.31
C SER A 382 10.96 11.89 10.61
N SER A 383 10.12 12.92 10.67
CA SER A 383 9.89 13.68 11.90
C SER A 383 9.20 12.82 12.96
N PRO A 384 9.51 13.02 14.25
CA PRO A 384 8.76 12.39 15.34
C PRO A 384 7.32 12.92 15.38
N THR A 385 6.40 12.11 15.90
CA THR A 385 5.01 12.51 16.13
C THR A 385 4.84 13.14 17.51
N SER A 386 3.99 14.16 17.59
CA SER A 386 3.68 14.89 18.82
C SER A 386 2.29 15.53 18.73
N ALA A 387 1.80 16.11 19.82
CA ALA A 387 0.54 16.86 19.80
C ALA A 387 0.56 18.04 18.80
N ALA A 388 1.74 18.61 18.51
CA ALA A 388 1.89 19.73 17.58
C ALA A 388 1.89 19.30 16.10
N SER A 389 2.04 18.00 15.83
CA SER A 389 1.99 17.40 14.50
C SER A 389 0.68 16.66 14.25
N LYS A 390 -0.41 16.98 14.96
CA LYS A 390 -1.73 16.37 14.71
C LYS A 390 -2.53 17.20 13.71
N TYR A 391 -3.28 16.53 12.85
CA TYR A 391 -4.27 17.13 11.96
C TYR A 391 -5.62 16.43 12.13
N THR A 392 -6.72 17.18 12.18
CA THR A 392 -8.07 16.62 12.27
C THR A 392 -8.87 16.87 11.00
N TYR A 393 -9.21 15.80 10.29
CA TYR A 393 -10.23 15.80 9.26
C TYR A 393 -11.62 15.92 9.89
N VAL A 394 -12.41 16.83 9.36
CA VAL A 394 -13.79 17.10 9.77
C VAL A 394 -14.69 16.77 8.59
N PRO A 395 -15.67 15.86 8.74
CA PRO A 395 -16.62 15.59 7.67
C PRO A 395 -17.47 16.83 7.34
N ALA A 396 -17.86 16.96 6.07
CA ALA A 396 -18.75 18.03 5.64
C ALA A 396 -20.11 17.97 6.36
N PRO A 397 -20.76 19.12 6.59
CA PRO A 397 -22.13 19.16 7.09
C PRO A 397 -23.10 18.52 6.10
N ALA A 398 -24.15 17.88 6.61
CA ALA A 398 -25.24 17.38 5.79
C ALA A 398 -26.58 17.84 6.38
N ILE A 399 -27.41 18.46 5.54
CA ILE A 399 -28.73 18.95 5.92
C ILE A 399 -29.74 17.83 5.65
N THR A 400 -30.65 17.60 6.60
CA THR A 400 -31.70 16.58 6.49
C THR A 400 -33.09 17.17 6.46
N VAL A 401 -33.29 18.36 7.04
CA VAL A 401 -34.55 19.09 6.94
C VAL A 401 -34.38 20.58 7.27
N VAL A 402 -35.13 21.40 6.56
CA VAL A 402 -35.28 22.84 6.80
C VAL A 402 -36.71 23.12 7.27
N THR A 403 -36.88 23.87 8.36
CA THR A 403 -38.21 24.20 8.90
C THR A 403 -38.27 25.62 9.48
N PRO A 404 -39.20 26.47 8.99
CA PRO A 404 -40.05 26.26 7.83
C PRO A 404 -39.24 26.23 6.51
N ALA A 405 -39.72 25.48 5.51
CA ALA A 405 -39.10 25.40 4.17
C ALA A 405 -39.56 26.52 3.21
N SER A 406 -40.23 27.55 3.74
CA SER A 406 -40.63 28.72 2.96
C SER A 406 -40.82 29.94 3.84
N GLY A 407 -40.81 31.12 3.23
CA GLY A 407 -41.07 32.39 3.90
C GLY A 407 -41.11 33.57 2.95
N PRO A 408 -41.28 34.80 3.46
CA PRO A 408 -41.47 35.99 2.63
C PRO A 408 -40.20 36.38 1.89
N VAL A 409 -40.35 36.92 0.67
CA VAL A 409 -39.24 37.56 -0.09
C VAL A 409 -38.49 38.67 0.68
N ALA A 410 -39.13 39.29 1.67
CA ALA A 410 -38.51 40.30 2.52
C ALA A 410 -37.50 39.71 3.53
N GLY A 411 -37.46 38.38 3.68
CA GLY A 411 -36.64 37.70 4.69
C GLY A 411 -37.18 37.89 6.11
N GLY A 412 -36.32 37.64 7.09
CA GLY A 412 -36.61 37.82 8.52
C GLY A 412 -37.27 36.62 9.21
N GLN A 413 -37.60 35.56 8.46
CA GLN A 413 -38.12 34.33 9.03
C GLN A 413 -36.99 33.56 9.73
N THR A 414 -37.20 33.19 11.00
CA THR A 414 -36.31 32.21 11.67
C THR A 414 -36.52 30.84 11.05
N VAL A 415 -35.42 30.22 10.61
CA VAL A 415 -35.37 28.90 9.99
C VAL A 415 -34.49 27.99 10.85
N THR A 416 -35.02 26.81 11.16
CA THR A 416 -34.30 25.72 11.84
C THR A 416 -33.86 24.70 10.80
N ILE A 417 -32.56 24.50 10.72
CA ILE A 417 -31.89 23.50 9.88
C ILE A 417 -31.50 22.34 10.79
N THR A 418 -31.93 21.14 10.45
CA THR A 418 -31.52 19.90 11.13
C THR A 418 -30.62 19.10 10.22
N GLY A 419 -29.63 18.42 10.79
CA GLY A 419 -28.63 17.72 10.01
C GLY A 419 -27.57 17.03 10.85
N THR A 420 -26.39 16.85 10.27
CA THR A 420 -25.20 16.31 10.93
C THR A 420 -23.99 17.20 10.66
N ASN A 421 -22.98 17.10 11.54
CA ASN A 421 -21.73 17.89 11.49
C ASN A 421 -21.96 19.41 11.38
N LEU A 422 -23.04 19.92 11.98
CA LEU A 422 -23.38 21.35 11.96
C LEU A 422 -22.60 22.16 13.02
N ALA A 423 -21.93 21.48 13.97
CA ALA A 423 -21.17 22.14 15.02
C ALA A 423 -20.04 23.00 14.42
N GLY A 424 -19.92 24.23 14.90
CA GLY A 424 -18.91 25.17 14.40
C GLY A 424 -19.24 25.75 13.02
N ALA A 425 -20.51 25.74 12.60
CA ALA A 425 -20.93 26.46 11.39
C ALA A 425 -20.54 27.94 11.44
N THR A 426 -19.85 28.37 10.39
CA THR A 426 -19.33 29.74 10.22
C THR A 426 -20.14 30.55 9.22
N ALA A 427 -20.82 29.88 8.29
CA ALA A 427 -21.66 30.51 7.29
C ALA A 427 -22.91 29.66 7.00
N VAL A 428 -24.02 30.33 6.69
CA VAL A 428 -25.25 29.74 6.16
C VAL A 428 -25.71 30.65 5.03
N GLU A 429 -25.96 30.10 3.85
CA GLU A 429 -26.35 30.86 2.66
C GLU A 429 -27.65 30.31 2.08
N PHE A 430 -28.52 31.20 1.61
CA PHE A 430 -29.76 30.87 0.91
C PHE A 430 -29.54 31.22 -0.57
N GLY A 431 -29.21 30.21 -1.38
CA GLY A 431 -28.52 30.44 -2.65
C GLY A 431 -27.18 31.14 -2.39
N ASP A 432 -26.96 32.29 -3.02
CA ASP A 432 -25.73 33.09 -2.84
C ASP A 432 -25.85 34.19 -1.77
N VAL A 433 -26.94 34.22 -0.98
CA VAL A 433 -27.19 35.30 -0.02
C VAL A 433 -26.92 34.83 1.42
N PRO A 434 -25.99 35.47 2.15
CA PRO A 434 -25.66 35.05 3.51
C PRO A 434 -26.81 35.33 4.49
N ALA A 435 -27.11 34.34 5.32
CA ALA A 435 -28.06 34.43 6.41
C ALA A 435 -27.38 34.85 7.72
N THR A 436 -28.17 35.34 8.67
CA THR A 436 -27.67 35.56 10.04
C THR A 436 -27.75 34.27 10.83
N VAL A 437 -26.61 33.70 11.20
CA VAL A 437 -26.53 32.48 12.00
C VAL A 437 -26.94 32.75 13.45
N GLY A 438 -27.82 31.90 13.98
CA GLY A 438 -28.28 31.92 15.35
C GLY A 438 -27.58 30.85 16.20
N THR A 439 -28.37 29.99 16.85
CA THR A 439 -27.84 28.94 17.73
C THR A 439 -27.39 27.73 16.92
N VAL A 440 -26.20 27.22 17.21
CA VAL A 440 -25.59 26.09 16.50
C VAL A 440 -25.29 24.94 17.47
N THR A 441 -25.69 23.74 17.10
CA THR A 441 -25.33 22.47 17.76
C THR A 441 -24.83 21.48 16.70
N ALA A 442 -24.43 20.27 17.10
CA ALA A 442 -23.97 19.25 16.14
C ALA A 442 -25.05 18.81 15.14
N THR A 443 -26.34 18.91 15.51
CA THR A 443 -27.46 18.37 14.73
C THR A 443 -28.56 19.38 14.41
N SER A 444 -28.49 20.59 14.96
CA SER A 444 -29.47 21.64 14.73
C SER A 444 -28.82 23.02 14.69
N LEU A 445 -29.22 23.83 13.73
CA LEU A 445 -28.81 25.21 13.53
C LEU A 445 -30.06 26.08 13.33
N THR A 446 -30.14 27.21 14.03
CA THR A 446 -31.13 28.25 13.70
C THR A 446 -30.46 29.38 12.95
N CYS A 447 -31.15 29.97 11.98
CA CYS A 447 -30.71 31.15 11.24
C CYS A 447 -31.89 32.05 10.90
N THR A 448 -31.62 33.28 10.51
CA THR A 448 -32.64 34.20 9.98
C THR A 448 -32.47 34.30 8.48
N ALA A 449 -33.51 33.91 7.73
CA ALA A 449 -33.52 33.95 6.28
C ALA A 449 -33.30 35.40 5.80
N PRO A 450 -32.38 35.63 4.85
CA PRO A 450 -32.17 36.96 4.28
C PRO A 450 -33.32 37.35 3.34
N ALA A 451 -33.33 38.60 2.88
CA ALA A 451 -34.20 38.99 1.77
C ALA A 451 -33.74 38.29 0.47
N GLY A 452 -34.70 37.86 -0.36
CA GLY A 452 -34.43 37.05 -1.54
C GLY A 452 -35.42 37.28 -2.68
N ALA A 453 -35.06 36.83 -3.87
CA ALA A 453 -35.97 36.82 -5.02
C ALA A 453 -37.02 35.69 -4.88
N VAL A 454 -38.17 35.85 -5.55
CA VAL A 454 -39.22 34.81 -5.58
C VAL A 454 -38.67 33.53 -6.20
N GLY A 455 -38.93 32.39 -5.56
CA GLY A 455 -38.53 31.07 -6.06
C GLY A 455 -37.86 30.22 -4.99
N THR A 456 -37.45 29.02 -5.39
CA THR A 456 -36.74 28.06 -4.55
C THR A 456 -35.23 28.25 -4.68
N VAL A 457 -34.54 28.21 -3.56
CA VAL A 457 -33.08 28.18 -3.46
C VAL A 457 -32.64 27.04 -2.56
N HIS A 458 -31.42 26.54 -2.74
CA HIS A 458 -30.79 25.62 -1.79
C HIS A 458 -30.19 26.40 -0.62
N ILE A 459 -30.30 25.85 0.59
CA ILE A 459 -29.57 26.35 1.75
C ILE A 459 -28.27 25.59 1.88
N THR A 460 -27.14 26.29 1.97
CA THR A 460 -25.85 25.67 2.26
C THR A 460 -25.34 26.07 3.63
N VAL A 461 -24.67 25.15 4.33
CA VAL A 461 -24.01 25.40 5.61
C VAL A 461 -22.53 25.13 5.42
N THR A 462 -21.69 26.05 5.89
CA THR A 462 -20.22 25.90 5.86
C THR A 462 -19.68 25.73 7.28
N THR A 463 -18.90 24.68 7.49
CA THR A 463 -18.14 24.42 8.73
C THR A 463 -16.66 24.22 8.40
N ASP A 464 -15.82 23.95 9.40
CA ASP A 464 -14.43 23.51 9.18
C ASP A 464 -14.33 22.24 8.32
N GLY A 465 -15.42 21.45 8.24
CA GLY A 465 -15.52 20.26 7.39
C GLY A 465 -15.82 20.54 5.93
N GLY A 466 -16.01 21.81 5.56
CA GLY A 466 -16.42 22.25 4.23
C GLY A 466 -17.88 22.69 4.17
N THR A 467 -18.39 22.83 2.95
CA THR A 467 -19.77 23.24 2.68
C THR A 467 -20.64 22.02 2.43
N SER A 468 -21.90 22.04 2.89
CA SER A 468 -22.87 20.98 2.64
C SER A 468 -23.14 20.84 1.14
N ALA A 469 -23.34 19.61 0.68
CA ALA A 469 -23.86 19.36 -0.66
C ALA A 469 -25.33 19.77 -0.76
N GLU A 470 -25.74 20.24 -1.93
CA GLU A 470 -27.15 20.57 -2.23
C GLU A 470 -28.00 19.30 -2.36
N SER A 471 -29.24 19.38 -1.90
CA SER A 471 -30.22 18.29 -1.90
C SER A 471 -31.65 18.83 -1.78
N ASP A 472 -32.66 18.02 -2.12
CA ASP A 472 -34.07 18.41 -1.93
C ASP A 472 -34.41 18.74 -0.45
N ALA A 473 -33.61 18.27 0.51
CA ALA A 473 -33.83 18.47 1.94
C ALA A 473 -33.47 19.88 2.43
N ASP A 474 -32.69 20.63 1.64
CA ASP A 474 -32.23 21.98 1.96
C ASP A 474 -32.91 23.09 1.15
N GLU A 475 -33.92 22.73 0.34
CA GLU A 475 -34.70 23.70 -0.41
C GLU A 475 -35.50 24.66 0.49
N TYR A 476 -35.45 25.95 0.14
CA TYR A 476 -36.24 27.00 0.75
C TYR A 476 -36.91 27.88 -0.30
N THR A 477 -38.23 28.05 -0.19
CA THR A 477 -39.01 28.85 -1.14
C THR A 477 -39.32 30.24 -0.61
N PHE A 478 -38.86 31.27 -1.32
CA PHE A 478 -39.27 32.66 -1.10
C PHE A 478 -40.60 32.95 -1.79
N LEU A 479 -41.60 33.29 -0.99
CA LEU A 479 -42.97 33.55 -1.39
C LEU A 479 -43.23 35.06 -1.54
N ALA A 480 -43.78 35.44 -2.69
CA ALA A 480 -44.27 36.79 -2.93
C ALA A 480 -45.55 37.06 -2.12
N ARG A 481 -45.79 38.35 -1.80
CA ARG A 481 -47.07 38.80 -1.26
C ARG A 481 -48.22 38.51 -2.24
N PRO A 482 -49.44 38.26 -1.72
CA PRO A 482 -50.62 38.23 -2.57
C PRO A 482 -50.83 39.60 -3.23
N THR A 483 -51.40 39.60 -4.43
CA THR A 483 -51.85 40.82 -5.11
C THR A 483 -53.32 40.69 -5.47
N VAL A 484 -54.10 41.73 -5.26
CA VAL A 484 -55.51 41.79 -5.68
C VAL A 484 -55.60 42.59 -6.98
N THR A 485 -56.27 42.05 -7.99
CA THR A 485 -56.43 42.66 -9.32
C THR A 485 -57.87 43.00 -9.65
N ALA A 486 -58.85 42.41 -8.97
CA ALA A 486 -60.25 42.78 -9.09
C ALA A 486 -61.10 42.25 -7.92
N LEU A 487 -62.21 42.94 -7.65
CA LEU A 487 -63.29 42.50 -6.77
C LEU A 487 -64.59 42.38 -7.57
N ASN A 488 -65.33 41.30 -7.37
CA ASN A 488 -66.64 41.11 -8.00
C ASN A 488 -67.66 40.45 -7.04
N PRO A 489 -68.74 41.17 -6.65
CA PRO A 489 -68.96 42.60 -6.88
C PRO A 489 -67.95 43.45 -6.08
N ASN A 490 -67.68 44.68 -6.55
CA ASN A 490 -66.87 45.66 -5.84
C ASN A 490 -67.70 46.65 -5.00
N THR A 491 -68.98 46.35 -4.79
CA THR A 491 -69.90 47.18 -3.99
C THR A 491 -70.84 46.31 -3.17
N GLY A 492 -71.37 46.82 -2.06
CA GLY A 492 -72.40 46.14 -1.27
C GLY A 492 -73.03 47.00 -0.19
N PRO A 493 -74.11 46.54 0.47
CA PRO A 493 -74.83 47.33 1.47
C PRO A 493 -74.01 47.54 2.75
N ILE A 494 -74.23 48.67 3.44
CA ILE A 494 -73.64 48.96 4.77
C ILE A 494 -73.91 47.87 5.82
N ALA A 495 -74.97 47.07 5.65
CA ALA A 495 -75.27 45.93 6.51
C ALA A 495 -74.31 44.73 6.35
N GLY A 496 -73.49 44.70 5.29
CA GLY A 496 -72.62 43.58 4.96
C GLY A 496 -73.36 42.40 4.33
N GLY A 497 -72.71 41.23 4.29
CA GLY A 497 -73.25 39.99 3.74
C GLY A 497 -72.97 39.74 2.25
N THR A 498 -72.31 40.67 1.55
CA THR A 498 -71.95 40.50 0.14
C THR A 498 -70.84 39.48 0.01
N THR A 499 -71.06 38.40 -0.75
CA THR A 499 -69.98 37.49 -1.12
C THR A 499 -69.17 38.09 -2.26
N VAL A 500 -67.96 38.52 -1.96
CA VAL A 500 -67.02 39.14 -2.90
C VAL A 500 -66.06 38.08 -3.42
N THR A 501 -66.02 37.91 -4.74
CA THR A 501 -64.95 37.16 -5.41
C THR A 501 -63.77 38.08 -5.61
N VAL A 502 -62.64 37.74 -4.99
CA VAL A 502 -61.36 38.45 -5.12
C VAL A 502 -60.54 37.72 -6.17
N THR A 503 -60.11 38.42 -7.21
CA THR A 503 -59.18 37.91 -8.23
C THR A 503 -57.80 38.50 -8.01
N GLY A 504 -56.75 37.72 -8.25
CA GLY A 504 -55.39 38.15 -7.93
C GLY A 504 -54.30 37.15 -8.31
N THR A 505 -53.13 37.30 -7.69
CA THR A 505 -52.02 36.34 -7.77
C THR A 505 -51.51 35.98 -6.38
N ASN A 506 -50.83 34.83 -6.27
CA ASN A 506 -50.31 34.28 -5.01
C ASN A 506 -51.39 34.10 -3.94
N LEU A 507 -52.61 33.72 -4.35
CA LEU A 507 -53.75 33.57 -3.44
C LEU A 507 -53.88 32.16 -2.86
N ALA A 508 -53.13 31.17 -3.35
CA ALA A 508 -53.27 29.76 -2.97
C ALA A 508 -53.12 29.50 -1.46
N SER A 509 -52.33 30.32 -0.76
CA SER A 509 -52.09 30.23 0.69
C SER A 509 -52.81 31.33 1.49
N ALA A 510 -53.80 31.99 0.89
CA ALA A 510 -54.61 33.00 1.56
C ALA A 510 -55.44 32.36 2.68
N THR A 511 -55.41 32.95 3.87
CA THR A 511 -56.15 32.47 5.05
C THR A 511 -57.26 33.42 5.46
N SER A 512 -57.10 34.71 5.17
CA SER A 512 -58.07 35.73 5.53
C SER A 512 -57.99 36.93 4.61
N ALA A 513 -59.05 37.73 4.62
CA ALA A 513 -59.07 39.07 4.03
C ALA A 513 -59.80 40.03 4.97
N ARG A 514 -59.41 41.31 4.97
CA ARG A 514 -60.08 42.36 5.73
C ARG A 514 -60.60 43.45 4.80
N PHE A 515 -61.66 44.13 5.25
CA PHE A 515 -62.20 45.32 4.61
C PHE A 515 -61.77 46.55 5.43
N GLY A 516 -60.96 47.43 4.84
CA GLY A 516 -60.36 48.59 5.49
C GLY A 516 -59.52 48.21 6.71
N THR A 517 -59.75 48.91 7.83
CA THR A 517 -59.12 48.62 9.13
C THR A 517 -59.88 47.57 9.95
N GLY A 518 -60.83 46.86 9.34
CA GLY A 518 -61.65 45.85 10.01
C GLY A 518 -60.87 44.58 10.40
N ALA A 519 -61.57 43.67 11.08
CA ALA A 519 -61.01 42.36 11.44
C ALA A 519 -60.71 41.50 10.19
N GLN A 520 -59.74 40.60 10.31
CA GLN A 520 -59.46 39.57 9.31
C GLN A 520 -60.58 38.53 9.30
N LEU A 521 -61.22 38.34 8.15
CA LEU A 521 -62.32 37.41 7.93
C LEU A 521 -61.81 36.17 7.18
N PRO A 522 -62.34 34.97 7.47
CA PRO A 522 -61.94 33.77 6.75
C PRO A 522 -62.36 33.86 5.28
N VAL A 523 -61.48 33.38 4.41
CA VAL A 523 -61.75 33.25 2.97
C VAL A 523 -62.21 31.83 2.64
N THR A 524 -62.99 31.68 1.58
CA THR A 524 -63.47 30.41 1.05
C THR A 524 -63.15 30.29 -0.44
N GLU A 525 -63.30 29.08 -1.01
CA GLU A 525 -63.03 28.81 -2.43
C GLU A 525 -61.65 29.33 -2.89
N VAL A 526 -60.62 29.11 -2.05
CA VAL A 526 -59.26 29.60 -2.29
C VAL A 526 -58.60 28.79 -3.41
N ALA A 527 -58.16 29.50 -4.44
CA ALA A 527 -57.37 29.01 -5.55
C ALA A 527 -56.14 29.92 -5.75
N ALA A 528 -55.25 29.58 -6.69
CA ALA A 528 -54.05 30.37 -6.95
C ALA A 528 -54.33 31.81 -7.38
N THR A 529 -55.46 32.04 -8.07
CA THR A 529 -55.81 33.33 -8.67
C THR A 529 -57.18 33.87 -8.26
N SER A 530 -57.92 33.15 -7.41
CA SER A 530 -59.22 33.61 -6.91
C SER A 530 -59.50 33.12 -5.50
N LEU A 531 -60.27 33.89 -4.73
CA LEU A 531 -60.88 33.45 -3.47
C LEU A 531 -62.21 34.19 -3.26
N LYS A 532 -62.99 33.77 -2.27
CA LYS A 532 -64.20 34.46 -1.83
C LYS A 532 -64.07 34.92 -0.39
N VAL A 533 -64.66 36.08 -0.10
CA VAL A 533 -64.81 36.61 1.26
C VAL A 533 -66.18 37.26 1.38
N VAL A 534 -66.79 37.21 2.56
CA VAL A 534 -68.06 37.90 2.83
C VAL A 534 -67.78 39.26 3.47
N SER A 535 -68.32 40.33 2.89
CA SER A 535 -68.15 41.69 3.42
C SER A 535 -68.81 41.81 4.80
N PRO A 536 -68.14 42.36 5.82
CA PRO A 536 -68.76 42.65 7.11
C PRO A 536 -69.71 43.87 6.98
N ALA A 537 -70.47 44.16 8.03
CA ALA A 537 -71.13 45.47 8.15
C ALA A 537 -70.08 46.58 8.25
N GLY A 538 -70.34 47.72 7.61
CA GLY A 538 -69.40 48.82 7.47
C GLY A 538 -70.08 50.17 7.27
N ALA A 539 -69.32 51.26 7.42
CA ALA A 539 -69.79 52.60 7.11
C ALA A 539 -69.81 52.83 5.59
N ALA A 540 -70.70 53.71 5.10
CA ALA A 540 -70.75 54.07 3.69
C ALA A 540 -69.42 54.70 3.22
N GLY A 541 -69.03 54.35 1.99
CA GLY A 541 -67.78 54.81 1.37
C GLY A 541 -66.85 53.67 0.96
N ASP A 542 -65.67 54.06 0.48
CA ASP A 542 -64.70 53.14 -0.11
C ASP A 542 -63.72 52.59 0.93
N VAL A 543 -63.44 51.29 0.86
CA VAL A 543 -62.42 50.60 1.67
C VAL A 543 -61.58 49.65 0.83
N HIS A 544 -60.31 49.46 1.21
CA HIS A 544 -59.45 48.44 0.59
C HIS A 544 -59.75 47.03 1.11
N VAL A 545 -59.78 46.04 0.23
CA VAL A 545 -59.88 44.63 0.57
C VAL A 545 -58.48 44.01 0.56
N VAL A 546 -57.90 43.84 1.76
CA VAL A 546 -56.53 43.36 1.91
C VAL A 546 -56.53 41.87 2.23
N VAL A 547 -55.89 41.06 1.38
CA VAL A 547 -55.75 39.61 1.55
C VAL A 547 -54.48 39.30 2.35
N ARG A 548 -54.57 38.38 3.30
CA ARG A 548 -53.46 37.85 4.09
C ARG A 548 -53.18 36.39 3.75
N THR A 549 -51.91 36.07 3.54
CA THR A 549 -51.41 34.69 3.43
C THR A 549 -50.72 34.25 4.72
N THR A 550 -50.54 32.93 4.90
CA THR A 550 -49.88 32.34 6.08
C THR A 550 -48.48 32.89 6.34
N LEU A 551 -47.68 33.12 5.29
CA LEU A 551 -46.24 33.45 5.43
C LEU A 551 -45.83 34.75 4.74
N ALA A 552 -46.36 35.06 3.55
CA ALA A 552 -45.97 36.27 2.82
C ALA A 552 -46.63 37.55 3.37
N GLY A 553 -47.64 37.39 4.22
CA GLY A 553 -48.36 38.49 4.85
C GLY A 553 -49.44 39.10 3.97
N ASP A 554 -49.65 40.41 4.14
CA ASP A 554 -50.73 41.17 3.51
C ASP A 554 -50.40 41.60 2.08
N SER A 555 -51.43 41.63 1.23
CA SER A 555 -51.39 42.30 -0.08
C SER A 555 -51.16 43.80 0.08
N THR A 556 -50.60 44.42 -0.95
CA THR A 556 -50.51 45.87 -1.04
C THR A 556 -51.87 46.46 -1.42
N GLU A 557 -52.25 47.57 -0.79
CA GLU A 557 -53.47 48.32 -1.11
C GLU A 557 -53.33 49.01 -2.48
N THR A 558 -54.34 48.88 -3.32
CA THR A 558 -54.37 49.43 -4.69
C THR A 558 -55.77 49.93 -5.05
N THR A 559 -55.96 50.56 -6.21
CA THR A 559 -57.32 50.90 -6.67
C THR A 559 -58.14 49.66 -7.09
N ALA A 560 -57.49 48.52 -7.33
CA ALA A 560 -58.12 47.30 -7.80
C ALA A 560 -58.82 46.50 -6.68
N ASP A 561 -58.49 46.81 -5.43
CA ASP A 561 -59.07 46.19 -4.23
C ASP A 561 -60.06 47.12 -3.50
N LEU A 562 -60.54 48.17 -4.17
CA LEU A 562 -61.52 49.09 -3.60
C LEU A 562 -62.92 48.47 -3.61
N PHE A 563 -63.54 48.40 -2.42
CA PHE A 563 -64.92 47.99 -2.22
C PHE A 563 -65.75 49.16 -1.68
N THR A 564 -66.87 49.47 -2.31
CA THR A 564 -67.74 50.58 -1.91
C THR A 564 -68.95 50.08 -1.12
N TYR A 565 -69.08 50.54 0.12
CA TYR A 565 -70.30 50.38 0.90
C TYR A 565 -71.35 51.42 0.51
N THR A 566 -72.52 50.97 0.10
CA THR A 566 -73.68 51.80 -0.28
C THR A 566 -74.81 51.66 0.73
N GLU A 567 -75.59 52.72 0.94
CA GLU A 567 -76.74 52.70 1.86
C GLU A 567 -77.88 51.76 1.42
#